data_AF-A0A448ZTS0-F1
#
_entry.id   AF-A0A448ZTS0-F1
#
_cell.length_a   1.000
_cell.length_b   1.000
_cell.length_c   1.000
_cell.angle_alpha   90.00
_cell.angle_beta   90.00
_cell.angle_gamma   90.00
#
_symmetry.space_group_name_H-M   'P 1'
#
loop_
_entity.id
_entity.type
_entity.pdbx_description
1 polymer ?
#
loop_
_entity_poly.entity_id
_entity_poly.type
_entity_poly.pdbx_seq_one_letter_code
_entity_poly.pdbx_strand_id
1 'polypeptide(L)'
;MVVPDDLLLAFFGETTSKLLGIDARAATASAREKMVAPAALFGLADCRRCVLDRQVLVLNKVTEEYQGGEAVATSQVQERLGGLQHEPNLSGELKAAMEAMNEAARIAVCKLALYSEEDFARSEPEARMERNLQGEGRLDRTKMMEYFGLCQAALQLPCVMEFMVDTSRDSVFEFEKAAEPADGNSKNENGNGNADADAAMMFPQARLEYVQRLLAKAIGWDPVFVTAELRKIFVDQPSGADRDSYGGEVSAVFQTLVEQMTVALRAATMHVRSRQDTALLNDLGKGGNTRVVSVQYSEFDVDQHGNKIESSTNAAPGRTIDERGEESTDEEKKRRLRLASEAAILQQTILGELLAMDEAEREDKLREAGDASRKFTEEAMALPPGKERIDFLRSMDPATSRHLAMHKLWHGMLQANGGKPPKMAARK
;
A
#
# COMPACT_ATOMS: atom_id res chain seq x y z
N MET A 1 -14.53 -2.30 45.18
CA MET A 1 -13.10 -2.68 45.15
C MET A 1 -12.50 -1.99 43.95
N VAL A 2 -11.35 -1.31 44.10
CA VAL A 2 -10.74 -0.58 42.99
C VAL A 2 -9.78 -1.53 42.28
N VAL A 3 -10.04 -1.82 41.01
CA VAL A 3 -9.13 -2.62 40.17
C VAL A 3 -7.79 -1.86 40.09
N PRO A 4 -6.62 -2.46 40.36
CA PRO A 4 -5.34 -1.75 40.27
C PRO A 4 -4.96 -1.36 38.84
N ASP A 5 -4.30 -0.21 38.65
CA ASP A 5 -3.83 0.23 37.33
C ASP A 5 -2.74 -0.72 36.77
N ASP A 6 -1.86 -1.26 37.61
CA ASP A 6 -0.83 -2.22 37.21
C ASP A 6 -1.43 -3.48 36.57
N LEU A 7 -2.60 -3.93 37.05
CA LEU A 7 -3.33 -5.06 36.46
C LEU A 7 -3.85 -4.71 35.06
N LEU A 8 -4.38 -3.51 34.86
CA LEU A 8 -4.85 -3.04 33.56
C LEU A 8 -3.70 -2.86 32.57
N LEU A 9 -2.55 -2.32 33.03
CA LEU A 9 -1.34 -2.17 32.22
C LEU A 9 -0.83 -3.55 31.76
N ALA A 10 -0.76 -4.53 32.67
CA ALA A 10 -0.40 -5.90 32.33
C ALA A 10 -1.36 -6.51 31.30
N PHE A 11 -2.68 -6.31 31.48
CA PHE A 11 -3.70 -6.77 30.55
C PHE A 11 -3.53 -6.15 29.16
N PHE A 12 -3.37 -4.83 29.07
CA PHE A 12 -3.20 -4.12 27.80
C PHE A 12 -1.91 -4.51 27.09
N GLY A 13 -0.80 -4.65 27.82
CA GLY A 13 0.48 -5.07 27.25
C GLY A 13 0.44 -6.49 26.69
N GLU A 14 -0.03 -7.47 27.47
CA GLU A 14 -0.13 -8.86 27.03
C GLU A 14 -1.14 -8.98 25.86
N THR A 15 -2.28 -8.28 25.93
CA THR A 15 -3.30 -8.31 24.87
C THR A 15 -2.76 -7.73 23.57
N THR A 16 -2.07 -6.59 23.62
CA THR A 16 -1.43 -5.97 22.44
C THR A 16 -0.50 -6.96 21.75
N SER A 17 0.40 -7.60 22.52
CA SER A 17 1.34 -8.60 22.01
C SER A 17 0.63 -9.80 21.35
N LYS A 18 -0.41 -10.35 22.02
CA LYS A 18 -1.16 -11.51 21.51
C LYS A 18 -1.99 -11.19 20.26
N LEU A 19 -2.50 -9.96 20.14
CA LEU A 19 -3.29 -9.54 18.98
C LEU A 19 -2.40 -9.28 17.76
N LEU A 20 -1.24 -8.63 17.92
CA LEU A 20 -0.29 -8.43 16.83
C LEU A 20 0.29 -9.76 16.31
N GLY A 21 0.47 -10.73 17.21
CA GLY A 21 0.92 -12.09 16.89
C GLY A 21 -0.18 -13.06 16.48
N ILE A 22 -1.40 -12.61 16.15
CA ILE A 22 -2.49 -13.52 15.79
C ILE A 22 -2.17 -14.30 14.50
N ASP A 23 -2.29 -15.61 14.56
CA ASP A 23 -2.22 -16.51 13.40
C ASP A 23 -3.59 -16.52 12.71
N ALA A 24 -3.68 -15.87 11.56
CA ALA A 24 -4.95 -15.69 10.87
C ALA A 24 -5.47 -17.01 10.29
N ARG A 25 -4.57 -17.89 9.84
CA ARG A 25 -4.90 -19.23 9.35
C ARG A 25 -5.48 -20.10 10.45
N ALA A 26 -4.80 -20.20 11.59
CA ALA A 26 -5.28 -21.01 12.71
C ALA A 26 -6.61 -20.47 13.27
N ALA A 27 -6.74 -19.14 13.37
CA ALA A 27 -7.95 -18.51 13.87
C ALA A 27 -9.17 -18.76 12.95
N THR A 28 -9.00 -18.59 11.64
CA THR A 28 -10.07 -18.83 10.66
C THR A 28 -10.43 -20.32 10.54
N ALA A 29 -9.45 -21.22 10.59
CA ALA A 29 -9.68 -22.66 10.62
C ALA A 29 -10.51 -23.08 11.84
N SER A 30 -10.10 -22.63 13.04
CA SER A 30 -10.82 -22.94 14.29
C SER A 30 -12.25 -22.36 14.30
N ALA A 31 -12.47 -21.20 13.68
CA ALA A 31 -13.79 -20.64 13.56
C ALA A 31 -14.69 -21.44 12.59
N ARG A 32 -14.14 -21.90 11.46
CA ARG A 32 -14.86 -22.74 10.50
C ARG A 32 -15.28 -24.08 11.09
N GLU A 33 -14.44 -24.70 11.91
CA GLU A 33 -14.80 -25.94 12.63
C GLU A 33 -16.03 -25.78 13.54
N LYS A 34 -16.25 -24.56 14.06
CA LYS A 34 -17.41 -24.24 14.92
C LYS A 34 -18.66 -23.86 14.13
N MET A 35 -18.54 -23.59 12.83
CA MET A 35 -19.66 -23.20 11.99
C MET A 35 -20.48 -24.42 11.56
N VAL A 36 -21.80 -24.35 11.77
CA VAL A 36 -22.74 -25.44 11.45
C VAL A 36 -22.85 -25.68 9.94
N ALA A 37 -22.59 -24.66 9.12
CA ALA A 37 -22.62 -24.73 7.67
C ALA A 37 -21.19 -24.62 7.10
N PRO A 38 -20.68 -25.65 6.38
CA PRO A 38 -19.34 -25.65 5.81
C PRO A 38 -19.06 -24.50 4.82
N ALA A 39 -20.13 -23.93 4.23
CA ALA A 39 -20.06 -22.86 3.25
C ALA A 39 -20.28 -21.45 3.85
N ALA A 40 -20.43 -21.33 5.17
CA ALA A 40 -20.59 -20.02 5.79
C ALA A 40 -19.28 -19.23 5.69
N LEU A 41 -19.36 -18.04 5.10
CA LEU A 41 -18.23 -17.12 5.05
C LEU A 41 -17.87 -16.67 6.48
N PHE A 42 -16.58 -16.76 6.83
CA PHE A 42 -16.03 -16.13 8.03
C PHE A 42 -15.97 -14.61 7.81
N GLY A 43 -17.02 -13.91 8.21
CA GLY A 43 -17.22 -12.50 7.92
C GLY A 43 -16.52 -11.57 8.91
N LEU A 44 -16.67 -10.27 8.69
CA LEU A 44 -16.10 -9.23 9.56
C LEU A 44 -16.62 -9.29 11.01
N ALA A 45 -17.88 -9.67 11.19
CA ALA A 45 -18.45 -9.90 12.52
C ALA A 45 -17.76 -11.04 13.26
N ASP A 46 -17.42 -12.13 12.56
CA ASP A 46 -16.70 -13.26 13.12
C ASP A 46 -15.25 -12.90 13.42
N CYS A 47 -14.60 -12.09 12.57
CA CYS A 47 -13.27 -11.52 12.83
C CYS A 47 -13.24 -10.72 14.14
N ARG A 48 -14.22 -9.82 14.34
CA ARG A 48 -14.35 -9.03 15.59
C ARG A 48 -14.57 -9.93 16.80
N ARG A 49 -15.45 -10.92 16.68
CA ARG A 49 -15.70 -11.89 17.76
C ARG A 49 -14.44 -12.67 18.12
N CYS A 50 -13.66 -13.10 17.14
CA CYS A 50 -12.38 -13.78 17.37
C CYS A 50 -11.40 -12.91 18.18
N VAL A 51 -11.28 -11.62 17.84
CA VAL A 51 -10.46 -10.66 18.60
C VAL A 51 -10.98 -10.47 20.02
N LEU A 52 -12.30 -10.31 20.21
CA LEU A 52 -12.91 -10.19 21.55
C LEU A 52 -12.68 -11.45 22.40
N ASP A 53 -12.89 -12.64 21.83
CA ASP A 53 -12.66 -13.91 22.52
C ASP A 53 -11.18 -14.02 22.98
N ARG A 54 -10.24 -13.52 22.15
CA ARG A 54 -8.82 -13.47 22.50
C ARG A 54 -8.54 -12.48 23.62
N GLN A 55 -9.16 -11.30 23.61
CA GLN A 55 -9.03 -10.31 24.69
C GLN A 55 -9.56 -10.88 26.01
N VAL A 56 -10.72 -11.55 26.00
CA VAL A 56 -11.29 -12.19 27.20
C VAL A 56 -10.38 -13.30 27.73
N LEU A 57 -9.79 -14.12 26.85
CA LEU A 57 -8.85 -15.16 27.26
C LEU A 57 -7.61 -14.57 27.96
N VAL A 58 -7.05 -13.49 27.40
CA VAL A 58 -5.89 -12.81 28.00
C VAL A 58 -6.29 -12.16 29.32
N LEU A 59 -7.47 -11.54 29.39
CA LEU A 59 -7.97 -10.94 30.63
C LEU A 59 -8.08 -11.96 31.77
N ASN A 60 -8.69 -13.12 31.49
CA ASN A 60 -8.81 -14.19 32.48
C ASN A 60 -7.43 -14.65 32.97
N LYS A 61 -6.51 -14.93 32.04
CA LYS A 61 -5.14 -15.34 32.36
C LYS A 61 -4.42 -14.31 33.23
N VAL A 62 -4.43 -13.03 32.83
CA VAL A 62 -3.73 -11.96 33.55
C VAL A 62 -4.34 -11.74 34.94
N THR A 63 -5.66 -11.85 35.07
CA THR A 63 -6.35 -11.72 36.35
C THR A 63 -6.01 -12.90 37.30
N GLU A 64 -5.90 -14.12 36.77
CA GLU A 64 -5.49 -15.31 37.53
C GLU A 64 -4.03 -15.24 37.99
N GLU A 65 -3.13 -14.70 37.16
CA GLU A 65 -1.70 -14.59 37.44
C GLU A 65 -1.36 -13.41 38.40
N TYR A 66 -2.28 -12.46 38.59
CA TYR A 66 -2.03 -11.26 39.38
C TYR A 66 -2.06 -11.53 40.90
N GLN A 67 -0.89 -11.53 41.53
CA GLN A 67 -0.71 -11.83 42.97
C GLN A 67 -0.87 -10.61 43.90
N GLY A 68 -1.68 -9.61 43.53
CA GLY A 68 -1.78 -8.30 44.20
C GLY A 68 -2.42 -8.25 45.59
N GLY A 69 -2.37 -9.33 46.38
CA GLY A 69 -2.84 -9.37 47.77
C GLY A 69 -4.36 -9.54 47.95
N GLU A 70 -5.18 -9.03 47.03
CA GLU A 70 -6.63 -9.27 47.00
C GLU A 70 -7.07 -9.86 45.67
N ALA A 71 -7.95 -10.87 45.71
CA ALA A 71 -8.49 -11.50 44.51
C ALA A 71 -9.45 -10.54 43.79
N VAL A 72 -9.05 -10.05 42.62
CA VAL A 72 -9.90 -9.22 41.74
C VAL A 72 -10.67 -10.15 40.80
N ALA A 73 -11.99 -10.01 40.73
CA ALA A 73 -12.79 -10.81 39.82
C ALA A 73 -12.75 -10.24 38.39
N THR A 74 -12.69 -11.10 37.35
CA THR A 74 -12.72 -10.67 35.93
C THR A 74 -13.87 -9.71 35.64
N SER A 75 -15.05 -9.94 36.23
CA SER A 75 -16.22 -9.07 36.06
C SER A 75 -15.99 -7.64 36.53
N GLN A 76 -15.21 -7.44 37.61
CA GLN A 76 -14.86 -6.10 38.11
C GLN A 76 -13.90 -5.40 37.14
N VAL A 77 -12.97 -6.14 36.55
CA VAL A 77 -12.06 -5.59 35.53
C VAL A 77 -12.84 -5.19 34.29
N GLN A 78 -13.78 -6.03 33.82
CA GLN A 78 -14.64 -5.71 32.68
C GLN A 78 -15.52 -4.48 32.93
N GLU A 79 -16.09 -4.36 34.14
CA GLU A 79 -16.88 -3.18 34.54
C GLU A 79 -16.02 -1.91 34.49
N ARG A 80 -14.79 -1.96 35.04
CA ARG A 80 -13.88 -0.80 34.97
C ARG A 80 -13.45 -0.48 33.54
N LEU A 81 -13.13 -1.49 32.73
CA LEU A 81 -12.77 -1.30 31.32
C LEU A 81 -13.87 -0.57 30.53
N GLY A 82 -15.14 -0.86 30.83
CA GLY A 82 -16.29 -0.16 30.22
C GLY A 82 -16.40 1.32 30.61
N GLY A 83 -15.93 1.69 31.80
CA GLY A 83 -15.92 3.07 32.29
C GLY A 83 -14.65 3.87 31.98
N LEU A 84 -13.57 3.20 31.55
CA LEU A 84 -12.23 3.77 31.49
C LEU A 84 -12.13 5.02 30.60
N GLN A 85 -12.88 5.07 29.50
CA GLN A 85 -12.88 6.22 28.58
C GLN A 85 -13.50 7.49 29.18
N HIS A 86 -14.26 7.35 30.28
CA HIS A 86 -14.94 8.44 30.96
C HIS A 86 -14.24 8.85 32.27
N GLU A 87 -13.16 8.16 32.66
CA GLU A 87 -12.38 8.51 33.86
C GLU A 87 -11.58 9.81 33.59
N PRO A 88 -11.86 10.95 34.27
CA PRO A 88 -11.25 12.24 33.97
C PRO A 88 -9.76 12.31 34.33
N ASN A 89 -9.29 11.41 35.20
CA ASN A 89 -7.92 11.39 35.73
C ASN A 89 -7.18 10.11 35.36
N LEU A 90 -7.46 9.54 34.18
CA LEU A 90 -6.74 8.36 33.69
C LEU A 90 -5.25 8.69 33.52
N SER A 91 -4.36 7.85 34.05
CA SER A 91 -2.92 8.05 33.90
C SER A 91 -2.52 8.04 32.42
N GLY A 92 -1.54 8.86 32.05
CA GLY A 92 -1.08 8.95 30.66
C GLY A 92 -0.55 7.63 30.11
N GLU A 93 0.09 6.83 30.96
CA GLU A 93 0.58 5.49 30.63
C GLU A 93 -0.58 4.53 30.33
N LEU A 94 -1.61 4.52 31.17
CA LEU A 94 -2.77 3.66 30.99
C LEU A 94 -3.57 4.03 29.74
N LYS A 95 -3.68 5.33 29.44
CA LYS A 95 -4.27 5.83 28.20
C LYS A 95 -3.49 5.35 26.98
N ALA A 96 -2.16 5.49 26.98
CA ALA A 96 -1.31 5.05 25.87
C ALA A 96 -1.37 3.52 25.66
N ALA A 97 -1.37 2.74 26.75
CA ALA A 97 -1.51 1.29 26.68
C ALA A 97 -2.89 0.85 26.13
N MET A 98 -3.96 1.52 26.55
CA MET A 98 -5.30 1.29 26.00
C MET A 98 -5.36 1.61 24.50
N GLU A 99 -4.81 2.75 24.08
CA GLU A 99 -4.75 3.16 22.67
C GLU A 99 -3.94 2.16 21.83
N ALA A 100 -2.80 1.68 22.34
CA ALA A 100 -1.99 0.65 21.69
C ALA A 100 -2.74 -0.68 21.54
N MET A 101 -3.47 -1.11 22.57
CA MET A 101 -4.31 -2.32 22.48
C MET A 101 -5.43 -2.16 21.45
N ASN A 102 -6.08 -0.99 21.42
CA ASN A 102 -7.14 -0.70 20.44
C ASN A 102 -6.59 -0.71 19.00
N GLU A 103 -5.39 -0.19 18.78
CA GLU A 103 -4.72 -0.26 17.49
C GLU A 103 -4.37 -1.69 17.11
N ALA A 104 -3.79 -2.47 18.02
CA ALA A 104 -3.51 -3.89 17.79
C ALA A 104 -4.77 -4.69 17.49
N ALA A 105 -5.91 -4.36 18.11
CA ALA A 105 -7.20 -4.96 17.79
C ALA A 105 -7.66 -4.63 16.37
N ARG A 106 -7.53 -3.37 15.92
CA ARG A 106 -7.83 -2.97 14.53
C ARG A 106 -6.97 -3.72 13.53
N ILE A 107 -5.66 -3.81 13.79
CA ILE A 107 -4.69 -4.56 12.98
C ILE A 107 -5.07 -6.05 12.92
N ALA A 108 -5.41 -6.65 14.06
CA ALA A 108 -5.81 -8.06 14.13
C ALA A 108 -7.10 -8.34 13.35
N VAL A 109 -8.13 -7.50 13.50
CA VAL A 109 -9.37 -7.61 12.71
C VAL A 109 -9.08 -7.48 11.21
N CYS A 110 -8.25 -6.50 10.82
CA CYS A 110 -7.85 -6.32 9.42
C CYS A 110 -7.11 -7.55 8.88
N LYS A 111 -6.16 -8.11 9.64
CA LYS A 111 -5.41 -9.30 9.26
C LYS A 111 -6.35 -10.50 9.02
N LEU A 112 -7.28 -10.74 9.94
CA LEU A 112 -8.28 -11.80 9.83
C LEU A 112 -9.21 -11.60 8.64
N ALA A 113 -9.67 -10.37 8.40
CA ALA A 113 -10.56 -10.04 7.28
C ALA A 113 -9.88 -10.27 5.92
N LEU A 114 -8.64 -9.79 5.77
CA LEU A 114 -7.85 -10.02 4.56
C LEU A 114 -7.60 -11.51 4.32
N TYR A 115 -7.22 -12.25 5.36
CA TYR A 115 -6.96 -13.68 5.25
C TYR A 115 -8.23 -14.45 4.84
N SER A 116 -9.35 -14.16 5.50
CA SER A 116 -10.64 -14.81 5.22
C SER A 116 -11.10 -14.57 3.78
N GLU A 117 -11.00 -13.34 3.29
CA GLU A 117 -11.39 -12.99 1.92
C GLU A 117 -10.45 -13.59 0.88
N GLU A 118 -9.14 -13.63 1.15
CA GLU A 118 -8.17 -14.26 0.26
C GLU A 118 -8.34 -15.79 0.21
N ASP A 119 -8.56 -16.43 1.37
CA ASP A 119 -8.81 -17.87 1.46
C ASP A 119 -10.13 -18.26 0.79
N PHE A 120 -11.21 -17.52 1.04
CA PHE A 120 -12.49 -17.70 0.34
C PHE A 120 -12.34 -17.54 -1.17
N ALA A 121 -11.58 -16.53 -1.60
CA ALA A 121 -11.33 -16.31 -3.02
C ALA A 121 -10.62 -17.51 -3.64
N ARG A 122 -9.72 -18.19 -2.91
CA ARG A 122 -8.99 -19.38 -3.39
C ARG A 122 -9.84 -20.65 -3.38
N SER A 123 -10.63 -20.86 -2.34
CA SER A 123 -11.42 -22.10 -2.18
C SER A 123 -12.63 -22.15 -3.11
N GLU A 124 -13.27 -21.01 -3.36
CA GLU A 124 -14.57 -20.96 -4.05
C GLU A 124 -14.56 -19.92 -5.20
N PRO A 125 -13.82 -20.18 -6.30
CA PRO A 125 -13.68 -19.21 -7.39
C PRO A 125 -15.02 -18.95 -8.12
N GLU A 126 -15.91 -19.93 -8.18
CA GLU A 126 -17.23 -19.83 -8.81
C GLU A 126 -18.22 -19.05 -7.91
N ALA A 127 -18.22 -19.32 -6.59
CA ALA A 127 -19.06 -18.60 -5.62
C ALA A 127 -18.71 -17.11 -5.50
N ARG A 128 -17.58 -16.66 -6.06
CA ARG A 128 -17.23 -15.23 -6.16
C ARG A 128 -18.30 -14.43 -6.91
N MET A 129 -18.98 -15.03 -7.89
CA MET A 129 -20.02 -14.35 -8.66
C MET A 129 -21.38 -14.34 -7.95
N GLU A 130 -21.59 -15.24 -6.97
CA GLU A 130 -22.89 -15.47 -6.35
C GLU A 130 -23.06 -14.75 -5.00
N ARG A 131 -22.03 -14.05 -4.50
CA ARG A 131 -22.20 -13.26 -3.28
C ARG A 131 -23.16 -12.11 -3.53
N ASN A 132 -24.16 -11.98 -2.65
CA ASN A 132 -25.04 -10.82 -2.54
C ASN A 132 -24.29 -9.61 -1.95
N LEU A 133 -23.28 -9.13 -2.66
CA LEU A 133 -22.58 -7.89 -2.32
C LEU A 133 -23.48 -6.71 -2.66
N GLN A 134 -23.43 -5.66 -1.84
CA GLN A 134 -24.11 -4.42 -2.15
C GLN A 134 -23.42 -3.77 -3.35
N GLY A 135 -24.11 -3.77 -4.50
CA GLY A 135 -23.67 -3.13 -5.74
C GLY A 135 -24.38 -1.81 -6.07
N GLU A 136 -25.35 -1.40 -5.25
CA GLU A 136 -26.19 -0.22 -5.49
C GLU A 136 -26.49 0.57 -4.21
N GLY A 137 -26.97 1.80 -4.39
CA GLY A 137 -27.41 2.69 -3.31
C GLY A 137 -26.32 3.66 -2.86
N ARG A 138 -26.39 4.08 -1.59
CA ARG A 138 -25.39 4.96 -0.97
C ARG A 138 -24.52 4.16 -0.01
N LEU A 139 -23.27 4.59 0.12
CA LEU A 139 -22.37 4.06 1.14
C LEU A 139 -22.82 4.57 2.52
N ASP A 140 -23.14 3.64 3.41
CA ASP A 140 -23.45 3.97 4.80
C ASP A 140 -22.24 4.60 5.48
N ARG A 141 -22.48 5.69 6.24
CA ARG A 141 -21.42 6.46 6.91
C ARG A 141 -20.60 5.59 7.86
N THR A 142 -21.26 4.77 8.66
CA THR A 142 -20.60 3.93 9.68
C THR A 142 -19.71 2.89 9.00
N LYS A 143 -20.23 2.21 7.98
CA LYS A 143 -19.46 1.25 7.19
C LYS A 143 -18.31 1.91 6.42
N MET A 144 -18.46 3.16 5.99
CA MET A 144 -17.39 3.90 5.31
C MET A 144 -16.24 4.22 6.25
N MET A 145 -16.54 4.66 7.47
CA MET A 145 -15.54 4.88 8.51
C MET A 145 -14.83 3.57 8.87
N GLU A 146 -15.56 2.47 8.96
CA GLU A 146 -14.99 1.14 9.15
C GLU A 146 -14.07 0.73 7.98
N TYR A 147 -14.50 0.93 6.74
CA TYR A 147 -13.69 0.68 5.56
C TYR A 147 -12.38 1.46 5.58
N PHE A 148 -12.44 2.75 5.87
CA PHE A 148 -11.23 3.57 5.96
C PHE A 148 -10.33 3.11 7.10
N GLY A 149 -10.89 2.79 8.27
CA GLY A 149 -10.13 2.25 9.39
C GLY A 149 -9.42 0.93 9.04
N LEU A 150 -10.10 0.04 8.30
CA LEU A 150 -9.49 -1.20 7.82
C LEU A 150 -8.38 -0.93 6.80
N CYS A 151 -8.58 0.00 5.86
CA CYS A 151 -7.52 0.38 4.92
C CYS A 151 -6.30 0.98 5.63
N GLN A 152 -6.50 1.83 6.63
CA GLN A 152 -5.41 2.40 7.43
C GLN A 152 -4.67 1.31 8.22
N ALA A 153 -5.39 0.38 8.84
CA ALA A 153 -4.80 -0.76 9.54
C ALA A 153 -4.02 -1.69 8.59
N ALA A 154 -4.51 -1.89 7.37
CA ALA A 154 -3.84 -2.71 6.36
C ALA A 154 -2.46 -2.16 5.99
N LEU A 155 -2.29 -0.84 5.92
CA LEU A 155 -1.00 -0.20 5.64
C LEU A 155 0.03 -0.39 6.76
N GLN A 156 -0.41 -0.77 7.96
CA GLN A 156 0.48 -1.07 9.09
C GLN A 156 0.87 -2.56 9.16
N LEU A 157 0.21 -3.43 8.37
CA LEU A 157 0.51 -4.86 8.36
C LEU A 157 1.83 -5.14 7.61
N PRO A 158 2.80 -5.81 8.23
CA PRO A 158 4.05 -6.18 7.55
C PRO A 158 3.82 -7.00 6.28
N CYS A 159 2.91 -7.97 6.32
CA CYS A 159 2.60 -8.81 5.16
C CYS A 159 2.06 -8.02 3.97
N VAL A 160 1.27 -6.98 4.21
CA VAL A 160 0.75 -6.08 3.15
C VAL A 160 1.88 -5.24 2.57
N MET A 161 2.72 -4.65 3.42
CA MET A 161 3.85 -3.83 2.97
C MET A 161 4.86 -4.65 2.16
N GLU A 162 5.15 -5.87 2.60
CA GLU A 162 6.00 -6.79 1.86
C GLU A 162 5.34 -7.25 0.55
N PHE A 163 4.03 -7.53 0.56
CA PHE A 163 3.29 -7.82 -0.66
C PHE A 163 3.37 -6.67 -1.67
N MET A 164 3.30 -5.41 -1.24
CA MET A 164 3.44 -4.28 -2.18
C MET A 164 4.84 -4.15 -2.80
N VAL A 165 5.88 -4.64 -2.11
CA VAL A 165 7.29 -4.53 -2.55
C VAL A 165 7.75 -5.76 -3.34
N ASP A 166 7.25 -6.94 -2.98
CA ASP A 166 7.77 -8.21 -3.47
C ASP A 166 6.99 -8.71 -4.69
N THR A 167 7.46 -8.35 -5.88
CA THR A 167 6.83 -8.71 -7.16
C THR A 167 6.73 -10.23 -7.38
N SER A 168 7.48 -11.04 -6.63
CA SER A 168 7.43 -12.50 -6.74
C SER A 168 6.22 -13.14 -6.07
N ARG A 169 5.46 -12.38 -5.28
CA ARG A 169 4.30 -12.91 -4.55
C ARG A 169 3.01 -12.76 -5.30
N ASP A 170 2.23 -13.82 -5.23
CA ASP A 170 0.87 -13.90 -5.77
C ASP A 170 -0.20 -13.66 -4.69
N SER A 171 0.19 -13.60 -3.42
CA SER A 171 -0.74 -13.37 -2.31
C SER A 171 -0.19 -12.59 -1.13
N VAL A 172 -1.11 -12.01 -0.35
CA VAL A 172 -0.77 -11.24 0.85
C VAL A 172 -0.17 -12.16 1.94
N PHE A 173 -0.70 -13.38 2.09
CA PHE A 173 -0.31 -14.32 3.15
C PHE A 173 0.60 -15.47 2.70
N GLU A 174 1.39 -15.29 1.64
CA GLU A 174 2.25 -16.36 1.10
C GLU A 174 3.30 -16.89 2.10
N PHE A 175 3.67 -16.09 3.09
CA PHE A 175 4.64 -16.46 4.13
C PHE A 175 4.20 -17.59 5.07
N GLU A 176 2.90 -17.81 5.25
CA GLU A 176 2.40 -18.82 6.20
C GLU A 176 2.44 -20.26 5.63
N LYS A 177 2.97 -20.44 4.41
CA LYS A 177 3.20 -21.76 3.78
C LYS A 177 4.56 -22.40 4.08
N ALA A 178 5.43 -21.76 4.85
CA ALA A 178 6.76 -22.30 5.10
C ALA A 178 6.73 -23.56 6.02
N ALA A 179 7.30 -24.65 5.50
CA ALA A 179 7.80 -25.87 6.18
C ALA A 179 7.00 -27.18 6.04
N GLU A 180 6.20 -27.38 5.00
CA GLU A 180 5.99 -28.76 4.55
C GLU A 180 7.20 -29.18 3.68
N PRO A 181 7.90 -30.29 4.04
CA PRO A 181 9.00 -30.78 3.23
C PRO A 181 8.48 -31.09 1.84
N ALA A 182 9.14 -30.54 0.82
CA ALA A 182 8.83 -30.80 -0.56
C ALA A 182 9.08 -32.28 -0.87
N ASP A 183 8.08 -33.12 -0.63
CA ASP A 183 8.02 -34.47 -1.19
C ASP A 183 7.80 -34.29 -2.69
N GLY A 184 8.92 -34.25 -3.40
CA GLY A 184 9.00 -33.98 -4.82
C GLY A 184 8.32 -35.07 -5.63
N ASN A 185 7.06 -34.87 -6.02
CA ASN A 185 6.52 -35.58 -7.17
C ASN A 185 5.29 -34.95 -7.86
N SER A 186 5.11 -33.63 -7.80
CA SER A 186 4.01 -32.99 -8.56
C SER A 186 4.47 -32.53 -9.94
N LYS A 187 4.50 -33.47 -10.89
CA LYS A 187 4.43 -33.16 -12.32
C LYS A 187 2.97 -32.79 -12.66
N ASN A 188 2.64 -31.49 -12.63
CA ASN A 188 1.41 -30.97 -13.24
C ASN A 188 1.77 -29.80 -14.18
N GLU A 189 2.51 -30.12 -15.23
CA GLU A 189 2.56 -29.33 -16.45
C GLU A 189 1.32 -29.69 -17.28
N ASN A 190 0.19 -29.00 -17.09
CA ASN A 190 -0.91 -28.89 -18.07
C ASN A 190 -2.05 -27.97 -17.60
N GLY A 191 -1.73 -26.88 -16.89
CA GLY A 191 -2.65 -25.78 -16.61
C GLY A 191 -2.43 -24.65 -17.62
N ASN A 192 -3.48 -24.25 -18.34
CA ASN A 192 -3.51 -23.23 -19.39
C ASN A 192 -3.13 -21.84 -18.83
N GLY A 193 -1.82 -21.59 -18.67
CA GLY A 193 -1.22 -20.49 -17.90
C GLY A 193 -1.07 -19.16 -18.65
N ASN A 194 -2.17 -18.55 -19.08
CA ASN A 194 -2.16 -17.19 -19.63
C ASN A 194 -2.66 -16.11 -18.66
N ALA A 195 -3.09 -16.46 -17.44
CA ALA A 195 -3.52 -15.51 -16.42
C ALA A 195 -2.47 -15.25 -15.32
N ASP A 196 -1.57 -16.22 -15.06
CA ASP A 196 -0.60 -16.13 -13.95
C ASP A 196 0.64 -15.28 -14.29
N ALA A 197 0.97 -15.13 -15.57
CA ALA A 197 2.06 -14.23 -16.00
C ALA A 197 1.73 -12.74 -15.79
N ASP A 198 0.44 -12.37 -15.78
CA ASP A 198 -0.01 -10.98 -15.52
C ASP A 198 0.05 -10.62 -14.03
N ALA A 199 -0.03 -11.61 -13.12
CA ALA A 199 0.05 -11.38 -11.66
C ALA A 199 1.48 -10.96 -11.22
N ALA A 200 2.50 -11.53 -11.86
CA ALA A 200 3.91 -11.29 -11.57
C ALA A 200 4.39 -9.84 -11.85
N MET A 201 3.58 -9.01 -12.53
CA MET A 201 3.90 -7.62 -12.84
C MET A 201 2.92 -6.60 -12.24
N MET A 202 2.15 -6.96 -11.21
CA MET A 202 1.32 -5.95 -10.54
C MET A 202 2.19 -4.87 -9.88
N PHE A 203 2.11 -3.65 -10.40
CA PHE A 203 2.67 -2.45 -9.78
C PHE A 203 2.15 -2.28 -8.35
N PRO A 204 2.89 -1.63 -7.44
CA PRO A 204 2.45 -1.40 -6.06
C PRO A 204 1.03 -0.82 -5.95
N GLN A 205 0.62 0.03 -6.90
CA GLN A 205 -0.73 0.57 -7.00
C GLN A 205 -1.79 -0.52 -7.18
N ALA A 206 -1.60 -1.44 -8.12
CA ALA A 206 -2.53 -2.54 -8.39
C ALA A 206 -2.60 -3.51 -7.20
N ARG A 207 -1.47 -3.72 -6.51
CA ARG A 207 -1.41 -4.55 -5.29
C ARG A 207 -2.18 -3.92 -4.13
N LEU A 208 -2.03 -2.61 -3.93
CA LEU A 208 -2.80 -1.89 -2.92
C LEU A 208 -4.30 -1.88 -3.28
N GLU A 209 -4.64 -1.68 -4.55
CA GLU A 209 -6.02 -1.80 -5.03
C GLU A 209 -6.60 -3.19 -4.74
N TYR A 210 -5.82 -4.27 -4.98
CA TYR A 210 -6.25 -5.62 -4.63
C TYR A 210 -6.58 -5.77 -3.13
N VAL A 211 -5.73 -5.25 -2.24
CA VAL A 211 -5.97 -5.24 -0.79
C VAL A 211 -7.26 -4.47 -0.46
N GLN A 212 -7.46 -3.29 -1.05
CA GLN A 212 -8.68 -2.50 -0.87
C GLN A 212 -9.93 -3.25 -1.35
N ARG A 213 -9.85 -3.99 -2.47
CA ARG A 213 -10.95 -4.81 -2.98
C ARG A 213 -11.30 -5.95 -2.03
N LEU A 214 -10.31 -6.59 -1.39
CA LEU A 214 -10.58 -7.60 -0.35
C LEU A 214 -11.31 -6.98 0.85
N LEU A 215 -10.87 -5.82 1.32
CA LEU A 215 -11.50 -5.13 2.45
C LEU A 215 -12.93 -4.66 2.14
N ALA A 216 -13.19 -4.18 0.92
CA ALA A 216 -14.53 -3.82 0.49
C ALA A 216 -15.48 -5.04 0.55
N LYS A 217 -15.01 -6.21 0.08
CA LYS A 217 -15.77 -7.45 0.16
C LYS A 217 -16.02 -7.90 1.59
N ALA A 218 -15.05 -7.74 2.50
CA ALA A 218 -15.21 -8.07 3.91
C ALA A 218 -16.35 -7.27 4.59
N ILE A 219 -16.62 -6.05 4.12
CA ILE A 219 -17.73 -5.19 4.59
C ILE A 219 -19.07 -5.54 3.92
N GLY A 220 -19.04 -6.42 2.91
CA GLY A 220 -20.20 -6.82 2.12
C GLY A 220 -20.49 -5.90 0.95
N TRP A 221 -19.49 -5.17 0.45
CA TRP A 221 -19.63 -4.26 -0.68
C TRP A 221 -18.99 -4.81 -1.95
N ASP A 222 -19.60 -4.49 -3.09
CA ASP A 222 -18.96 -4.71 -4.38
C ASP A 222 -17.83 -3.67 -4.58
N PRO A 223 -16.59 -4.09 -4.92
CA PRO A 223 -15.48 -3.16 -5.03
C PRO A 223 -15.62 -2.14 -6.17
N VAL A 224 -16.32 -2.48 -7.25
CA VAL A 224 -16.56 -1.55 -8.37
C VAL A 224 -17.53 -0.46 -7.90
N PHE A 225 -18.59 -0.86 -7.20
CA PHE A 225 -19.54 0.06 -6.58
C PHE A 225 -18.86 1.03 -5.59
N VAL A 226 -18.04 0.52 -4.67
CA VAL A 226 -17.32 1.34 -3.68
C VAL A 226 -16.41 2.36 -4.37
N THR A 227 -15.65 1.93 -5.39
CA THR A 227 -14.75 2.82 -6.12
C THR A 227 -15.54 3.93 -6.84
N ALA A 228 -16.66 3.59 -7.48
CA ALA A 228 -17.52 4.55 -8.16
C ALA A 228 -18.15 5.56 -7.19
N GLU A 229 -18.67 5.10 -6.06
CA GLU A 229 -19.28 6.00 -5.06
C GLU A 229 -18.23 6.86 -4.34
N LEU A 230 -17.07 6.32 -3.97
CA LEU A 230 -15.99 7.14 -3.40
C LEU A 230 -15.51 8.21 -4.38
N ARG A 231 -15.36 7.88 -5.66
CA ARG A 231 -15.02 8.85 -6.70
C ARG A 231 -16.09 9.95 -6.79
N LYS A 232 -17.36 9.57 -6.82
CA LYS A 232 -18.47 10.53 -6.85
C LYS A 232 -18.50 11.45 -5.61
N ILE A 233 -18.18 10.92 -4.43
CA ILE A 233 -18.20 11.66 -3.16
C ILE A 233 -17.02 12.62 -3.05
N PHE A 234 -15.82 12.18 -3.42
CA PHE A 234 -14.58 12.92 -3.13
C PHE A 234 -13.92 13.57 -4.35
N VAL A 235 -14.25 13.15 -5.57
CA VAL A 235 -13.63 13.64 -6.81
C VAL A 235 -14.62 14.42 -7.65
N ASP A 236 -15.77 13.82 -7.97
CA ASP A 236 -16.72 14.38 -8.94
C ASP A 236 -17.77 15.30 -8.29
N GLN A 237 -17.45 15.96 -7.16
CA GLN A 237 -18.41 16.80 -6.43
C GLN A 237 -19.02 17.87 -7.35
N PRO A 238 -20.33 17.82 -7.65
CA PRO A 238 -20.98 18.84 -8.46
C PRO A 238 -20.89 20.18 -7.73
N SER A 239 -20.51 21.24 -8.44
CA SER A 239 -20.50 22.60 -7.91
C SER A 239 -21.91 22.98 -7.43
N GLY A 240 -22.16 22.89 -6.12
CA GLY A 240 -23.47 23.15 -5.51
C GLY A 240 -24.12 21.96 -4.78
N ALA A 241 -23.50 20.78 -4.77
CA ALA A 241 -23.94 19.70 -3.88
C ALA A 241 -23.67 20.08 -2.41
N ASP A 242 -24.62 19.73 -1.54
CA ASP A 242 -24.55 19.97 -0.10
C ASP A 242 -23.31 19.26 0.48
N ARG A 243 -22.26 20.05 0.75
CA ARG A 243 -20.94 19.57 1.20
C ARG A 243 -21.02 18.76 2.50
N ASP A 244 -22.12 18.92 3.23
CA ASP A 244 -22.30 18.33 4.56
C ASP A 244 -22.94 16.93 4.54
N SER A 245 -23.33 16.37 3.37
CA SER A 245 -24.08 15.10 3.33
C SER A 245 -23.36 13.90 3.95
N TYR A 246 -22.03 13.89 4.02
CA TYR A 246 -21.24 12.82 4.67
C TYR A 246 -20.48 13.32 5.92
N GLY A 247 -20.52 14.63 6.19
CA GLY A 247 -19.86 15.29 7.31
C GLY A 247 -18.34 15.48 7.13
N GLY A 248 -17.80 16.54 7.72
CA GLY A 248 -16.37 16.86 7.65
C GLY A 248 -15.45 15.79 8.26
N GLU A 249 -15.94 15.00 9.21
CA GLU A 249 -15.19 13.91 9.83
C GLU A 249 -14.81 12.82 8.82
N VAL A 250 -15.75 12.39 7.98
CA VAL A 250 -15.50 11.34 6.97
C VAL A 250 -14.48 11.83 5.95
N SER A 251 -14.58 13.10 5.54
CA SER A 251 -13.61 13.72 4.64
C SER A 251 -12.22 13.82 5.25
N ALA A 252 -12.12 14.13 6.54
CA ALA A 252 -10.83 14.20 7.23
C ALA A 252 -10.17 12.82 7.29
N VAL A 253 -10.92 11.78 7.66
CA VAL A 253 -10.40 10.40 7.71
C VAL A 253 -9.99 9.91 6.32
N PHE A 254 -10.81 10.19 5.29
CA PHE A 254 -10.46 9.85 3.91
C PHE A 254 -9.17 10.54 3.45
N GLN A 255 -9.00 11.83 3.76
CA GLN A 255 -7.79 12.57 3.43
C GLN A 255 -6.55 11.97 4.11
N THR A 256 -6.64 11.66 5.41
CA THR A 256 -5.56 10.97 6.13
C THR A 256 -5.22 9.62 5.51
N LEU A 257 -6.23 8.84 5.09
CA LEU A 257 -6.01 7.58 4.39
C LEU A 257 -5.26 7.78 3.07
N VAL A 258 -5.67 8.76 2.24
CA VAL A 258 -5.01 9.05 0.96
C VAL A 258 -3.55 9.46 1.16
N GLU A 259 -3.25 10.27 2.18
CA GLU A 259 -1.89 10.65 2.55
C GLU A 259 -1.04 9.43 2.92
N GLN A 260 -1.56 8.55 3.79
CA GLN A 260 -0.89 7.31 4.19
C GLN A 260 -0.65 6.36 3.01
N MET A 261 -1.66 6.15 2.16
CA MET A 261 -1.53 5.33 0.95
C MET A 261 -0.46 5.88 0.00
N THR A 262 -0.41 7.21 -0.18
CA THR A 262 0.58 7.87 -1.03
C THR A 262 2.00 7.65 -0.52
N VAL A 263 2.20 7.74 0.80
CA VAL A 263 3.50 7.45 1.43
C VAL A 263 3.89 6.00 1.24
N ALA A 264 2.97 5.06 1.51
CA ALA A 264 3.22 3.63 1.40
C ALA A 264 3.54 3.20 -0.04
N LEU A 265 2.78 3.72 -1.03
CA LEU A 265 3.02 3.48 -2.45
C LEU A 265 4.38 4.01 -2.92
N ARG A 266 4.78 5.19 -2.47
CA ARG A 266 6.11 5.75 -2.82
C ARG A 266 7.22 4.91 -2.23
N ALA A 267 7.11 4.54 -0.95
CA ALA A 267 8.08 3.66 -0.30
C ALA A 267 8.21 2.34 -1.07
N ALA A 268 7.09 1.69 -1.39
CA ALA A 268 7.10 0.45 -2.14
C ALA A 268 7.67 0.61 -3.56
N THR A 269 7.29 1.66 -4.29
CA THR A 269 7.80 1.97 -5.63
C THR A 269 9.32 2.21 -5.61
N MET A 270 9.83 2.94 -4.61
CA MET A 270 11.26 3.16 -4.45
C MET A 270 12.01 1.85 -4.16
N HIS A 271 11.45 0.96 -3.35
CA HIS A 271 12.03 -0.35 -3.07
C HIS A 271 12.03 -1.28 -4.31
N VAL A 272 10.93 -1.34 -5.05
CA VAL A 272 10.84 -2.12 -6.29
C VAL A 272 11.87 -1.62 -7.29
N ARG A 273 11.96 -0.30 -7.49
CA ARG A 273 12.94 0.31 -8.40
C ARG A 273 14.37 0.03 -7.96
N SER A 274 14.68 0.19 -6.67
CA SER A 274 15.99 -0.15 -6.11
C SER A 274 16.36 -1.60 -6.38
N ARG A 275 15.42 -2.55 -6.21
CA ARG A 275 15.66 -3.97 -6.50
C ARG A 275 15.89 -4.22 -7.99
N GLN A 276 15.10 -3.63 -8.86
CA GLN A 276 15.26 -3.76 -10.32
C GLN A 276 16.59 -3.17 -10.80
N ASP A 277 16.96 -1.98 -10.32
CA ASP A 277 18.23 -1.34 -10.64
C ASP A 277 19.40 -2.22 -10.17
N THR A 278 19.32 -2.80 -8.96
CA THR A 278 20.34 -3.75 -8.49
C THR A 278 20.35 -5.07 -9.26
N ALA A 279 19.20 -5.57 -9.74
CA ALA A 279 19.11 -6.81 -10.49
C ALA A 279 19.66 -6.65 -11.91
N LEU A 280 19.42 -5.50 -12.56
CA LEU A 280 20.00 -5.16 -13.86
C LEU A 280 21.53 -4.98 -13.79
N LEU A 281 22.03 -4.51 -12.65
CA LEU A 281 23.47 -4.28 -12.41
C LEU A 281 24.19 -5.50 -11.80
N ASN A 282 23.48 -6.57 -11.46
CA ASN A 282 24.04 -7.75 -10.83
C ASN A 282 24.03 -8.93 -11.81
N ASP A 283 25.21 -9.34 -12.26
CA ASP A 283 25.42 -10.43 -13.23
C ASP A 283 25.50 -11.83 -12.58
N LEU A 284 25.20 -11.93 -11.27
CA LEU A 284 25.24 -13.20 -10.51
C LEU A 284 24.46 -14.34 -11.18
N GLY A 285 23.29 -14.05 -11.76
CA GLY A 285 22.46 -15.05 -12.44
C GLY A 285 23.02 -15.55 -13.78
N LYS A 286 24.08 -14.93 -14.30
CA LYS A 286 24.75 -15.28 -15.56
C LYS A 286 26.17 -15.84 -15.35
N GLY A 287 26.52 -16.21 -14.12
CA GLY A 287 27.86 -16.69 -13.77
C GLY A 287 28.91 -15.60 -13.64
N GLY A 288 28.51 -14.33 -13.66
CA GLY A 288 29.38 -13.20 -13.34
C GLY A 288 29.43 -12.98 -11.83
N ASN A 289 30.62 -12.71 -11.28
CA ASN A 289 30.82 -12.47 -9.85
C ASN A 289 31.03 -10.97 -9.57
N THR A 290 30.45 -10.10 -10.40
CA THR A 290 30.77 -8.67 -10.40
C THR A 290 29.62 -7.89 -9.77
N ARG A 291 29.72 -7.69 -8.45
CA ARG A 291 28.81 -6.81 -7.73
C ARG A 291 29.35 -5.38 -7.78
N VAL A 292 28.71 -4.49 -8.54
CA VAL A 292 29.02 -3.05 -8.48
C VAL A 292 28.43 -2.48 -7.19
N VAL A 293 29.27 -2.27 -6.17
CA VAL A 293 28.84 -1.81 -4.84
C VAL A 293 28.65 -0.29 -4.79
N SER A 294 29.35 0.46 -5.65
CA SER A 294 29.17 1.89 -5.89
C SER A 294 29.86 2.31 -7.19
N VAL A 295 29.34 3.35 -7.84
CA VAL A 295 30.01 4.04 -8.96
C VAL A 295 30.43 5.41 -8.44
N GLN A 296 31.74 5.65 -8.38
CA GLN A 296 32.29 6.94 -8.00
C GLN A 296 32.81 7.60 -9.27
N TYR A 297 32.07 8.59 -9.79
CA TYR A 297 32.50 9.39 -10.93
C TYR A 297 33.61 10.34 -10.46
N SER A 298 34.84 10.10 -10.90
CA SER A 298 35.92 11.08 -10.84
C SER A 298 36.23 11.51 -12.27
N GLU A 299 35.65 12.63 -12.69
CA GLU A 299 36.07 13.28 -13.93
C GLU A 299 37.43 13.96 -13.66
N PHE A 300 38.41 13.70 -14.53
CA PHE A 300 39.69 14.40 -14.53
C PHE A 300 40.01 14.86 -15.94
N ASP A 301 40.37 16.13 -16.08
CA ASP A 301 40.83 16.68 -17.34
C ASP A 301 42.26 16.21 -17.63
N VAL A 302 42.50 15.74 -18.85
CA VAL A 302 43.80 15.30 -19.34
C VAL A 302 44.26 16.31 -20.39
N ASP A 303 45.50 16.78 -20.27
CA ASP A 303 46.05 17.68 -21.27
C ASP A 303 46.34 16.95 -22.60
N GLN A 304 46.60 17.73 -23.64
CA GLN A 304 46.98 17.28 -24.97
C GLN A 304 48.31 16.48 -25.02
N HIS A 305 48.98 16.27 -23.89
CA HIS A 305 50.19 15.46 -23.76
C HIS A 305 49.98 14.22 -22.87
N GLY A 306 48.74 13.94 -22.46
CA GLY A 306 48.36 12.77 -21.67
C GLY A 306 48.59 12.91 -20.17
N ASN A 307 48.95 14.11 -19.68
CA ASN A 307 49.16 14.34 -18.26
C ASN A 307 47.87 14.80 -17.60
N LYS A 308 47.63 14.30 -16.38
CA LYS A 308 46.48 14.67 -15.57
C LYS A 308 46.62 16.13 -15.13
N ILE A 309 45.66 16.98 -15.47
CA ILE A 309 45.67 18.39 -15.05
C ILE A 309 45.21 18.43 -13.60
N GLU A 310 46.14 18.60 -12.66
CA GLU A 310 45.82 18.95 -11.27
C GLU A 310 45.34 20.40 -11.21
N SER A 311 44.08 20.64 -11.56
CA SER A 311 43.49 21.96 -11.37
C SER A 311 43.29 22.22 -9.88
N SER A 312 44.07 23.16 -9.33
CA SER A 312 43.94 23.66 -7.95
C SER A 312 42.62 24.42 -7.69
N THR A 313 41.76 24.54 -8.70
CA THR A 313 40.39 25.08 -8.61
C THR A 313 39.30 24.03 -8.87
N ASN A 314 39.68 22.78 -9.19
CA ASN A 314 38.81 21.61 -9.23
C ASN A 314 39.15 20.64 -8.09
N ALA A 315 39.43 21.16 -6.89
CA ALA A 315 39.26 20.34 -5.71
C ALA A 315 37.77 19.96 -5.65
N ALA A 316 37.47 18.68 -5.85
CA ALA A 316 36.21 18.12 -5.36
C ALA A 316 36.00 18.65 -3.93
N PRO A 317 34.80 19.11 -3.54
CA PRO A 317 34.57 19.46 -2.15
C PRO A 317 35.02 18.25 -1.33
N GLY A 318 36.07 18.44 -0.53
CA GLY A 318 36.64 17.42 0.31
C GLY A 318 35.59 17.07 1.36
N ARG A 319 34.63 16.23 0.98
CA ARG A 319 33.65 15.67 1.89
C ARG A 319 34.37 14.64 2.73
N THR A 320 34.91 15.13 3.84
CA THR A 320 35.14 14.36 5.04
C THR A 320 33.90 13.51 5.31
N ILE A 321 34.15 12.23 5.58
CA ILE A 321 33.15 11.19 5.81
C ILE A 321 32.27 11.47 7.05
N ASP A 322 32.60 12.50 7.84
CA ASP A 322 31.85 12.95 9.03
C ASP A 322 30.63 13.85 8.74
N GLU A 323 30.39 14.30 7.50
CA GLU A 323 29.20 15.10 7.15
C GLU A 323 28.03 14.25 6.60
N ARG A 324 28.07 12.92 6.78
CA ARG A 324 26.94 12.04 6.37
C ARG A 324 25.71 12.13 7.28
N GLY A 325 25.70 13.06 8.24
CA GLY A 325 24.60 13.35 9.14
C GLY A 325 23.90 14.68 8.91
N GLU A 326 24.24 15.46 7.86
CA GLU A 326 23.45 16.65 7.54
C GLU A 326 22.14 16.24 6.88
N GLU A 327 21.11 16.18 7.73
CA GLU A 327 19.73 16.51 7.43
C GLU A 327 19.65 17.32 6.12
N SER A 328 19.30 16.64 5.02
CA SER A 328 18.47 17.29 4.01
C SER A 328 17.33 17.91 4.82
N THR A 329 17.37 19.23 4.99
CA THR A 329 16.42 19.98 5.79
C THR A 329 15.03 19.45 5.47
N ASP A 330 14.21 19.21 6.50
CA ASP A 330 12.88 18.64 6.29
C ASP A 330 12.10 19.39 5.21
N GLU A 331 12.40 20.68 5.01
CA GLU A 331 11.87 21.50 3.93
C GLU A 331 12.32 21.07 2.51
N GLU A 332 13.56 20.66 2.28
CA GLU A 332 14.01 20.13 0.97
C GLU A 332 13.35 18.78 0.67
N LYS A 333 13.25 17.90 1.70
CA LYS A 333 12.49 16.64 1.61
C LYS A 333 11.02 16.90 1.31
N LYS A 334 10.39 17.80 2.05
CA LYS A 334 8.98 18.19 1.91
C LYS A 334 8.71 18.86 0.57
N ARG A 335 9.64 19.68 0.06
CA ARG A 335 9.57 20.26 -1.29
C ARG A 335 9.65 19.18 -2.36
N ARG A 336 10.59 18.24 -2.25
CA ARG A 336 10.67 17.08 -3.15
C ARG A 336 9.41 16.22 -3.08
N LEU A 337 8.85 16.07 -1.87
CA LEU A 337 7.64 15.28 -1.62
C LEU A 337 6.39 15.95 -2.20
N ARG A 338 6.30 17.29 -2.17
CA ARG A 338 5.28 18.09 -2.87
C ARG A 338 5.40 17.98 -4.38
N LEU A 339 6.60 18.18 -4.93
CA LEU A 339 6.85 18.06 -6.38
C LEU A 339 6.53 16.65 -6.89
N ALA A 340 6.91 15.61 -6.15
CA ALA A 340 6.56 14.23 -6.48
C ALA A 340 5.05 13.97 -6.40
N SER A 341 4.34 14.66 -5.49
CA SER A 341 2.89 14.59 -5.37
C SER A 341 2.17 15.24 -6.53
N GLU A 342 2.59 16.44 -6.88
CA GLU A 342 2.07 17.17 -8.04
C GLU A 342 2.32 16.36 -9.32
N ALA A 343 3.51 15.75 -9.46
CA ALA A 343 3.82 14.87 -10.58
C ALA A 343 2.95 13.61 -10.62
N ALA A 344 2.71 12.95 -9.47
CA ALA A 344 1.87 11.76 -9.40
C ALA A 344 0.40 12.06 -9.74
N ILE A 345 -0.13 13.17 -9.22
CA ILE A 345 -1.49 13.63 -9.53
C ILE A 345 -1.59 13.94 -11.02
N LEU A 346 -0.64 14.66 -11.59
CA LEU A 346 -0.61 14.95 -13.03
C LEU A 346 -0.60 13.66 -13.86
N GLN A 347 0.20 12.68 -13.48
CA GLN A 347 0.25 11.38 -14.16
C GLN A 347 -1.08 10.65 -14.08
N GLN A 348 -1.71 10.60 -12.90
CA GLN A 348 -3.02 9.98 -12.73
C GLN A 348 -4.11 10.69 -13.53
N THR A 349 -4.13 12.02 -13.55
CA THR A 349 -5.09 12.80 -14.32
C THR A 349 -4.93 12.54 -15.82
N ILE A 350 -3.71 12.58 -16.34
CA ILE A 350 -3.43 12.28 -17.75
C ILE A 350 -3.87 10.86 -18.11
N LEU A 351 -3.56 9.88 -17.26
CA LEU A 351 -3.96 8.50 -17.48
C LEU A 351 -5.49 8.35 -17.45
N GLY A 352 -6.14 8.95 -16.46
CA GLY A 352 -7.59 8.93 -16.30
C GLY A 352 -8.31 9.54 -17.51
N GLU A 353 -7.80 10.65 -18.04
CA GLU A 353 -8.31 11.26 -19.27
C GLU A 353 -8.15 10.35 -20.48
N LEU A 354 -6.95 9.82 -20.72
CA LEU A 354 -6.71 8.87 -21.81
C LEU A 354 -7.67 7.68 -21.74
N LEU A 355 -7.84 7.11 -20.55
CA LEU A 355 -8.71 5.95 -20.32
C LEU A 355 -10.21 6.31 -20.46
N ALA A 356 -10.59 7.58 -20.27
CA ALA A 356 -11.97 8.05 -20.40
C ALA A 356 -12.34 8.50 -21.83
N MET A 357 -11.36 8.82 -22.67
CA MET A 357 -11.53 9.15 -24.10
C MET A 357 -12.04 7.94 -24.87
N ASP A 358 -12.79 8.20 -25.95
CA ASP A 358 -13.12 7.15 -26.91
C ASP A 358 -11.84 6.70 -27.67
N GLU A 359 -11.93 5.56 -28.36
CA GLU A 359 -10.75 4.95 -28.98
C GLU A 359 -10.15 5.85 -30.07
N ALA A 360 -10.99 6.51 -30.88
CA ALA A 360 -10.55 7.37 -31.97
C ALA A 360 -9.89 8.68 -31.46
N GLU A 361 -10.49 9.34 -30.47
CA GLU A 361 -9.94 10.55 -29.83
C GLU A 361 -8.63 10.22 -29.10
N ARG A 362 -8.58 9.08 -28.41
CA ARG A 362 -7.37 8.63 -27.73
C ARG A 362 -6.24 8.36 -28.72
N GLU A 363 -6.50 7.67 -29.82
CA GLU A 363 -5.50 7.42 -30.86
C GLU A 363 -4.98 8.73 -31.45
N ASP A 364 -5.86 9.70 -31.71
CA ASP A 364 -5.47 11.02 -32.21
C ASP A 364 -4.58 11.77 -31.22
N LYS A 365 -4.99 11.82 -29.95
CA LYS A 365 -4.21 12.45 -28.86
C LYS A 365 -2.85 11.78 -28.64
N LEU A 366 -2.79 10.46 -28.71
CA LEU A 366 -1.54 9.71 -28.57
C LEU A 366 -0.61 9.92 -29.76
N ARG A 367 -1.16 10.08 -30.97
CA ARG A 367 -0.41 10.46 -32.16
C ARG A 367 0.21 11.86 -32.01
N GLU A 368 -0.59 12.85 -31.61
CA GLU A 368 -0.11 14.21 -31.31
C GLU A 368 0.99 14.18 -30.24
N ALA A 369 0.79 13.40 -29.18
CA ALA A 369 1.78 13.23 -28.11
C ALA A 369 3.08 12.57 -28.60
N GLY A 370 2.98 11.59 -29.49
CA GLY A 370 4.13 10.95 -30.15
C GLY A 370 4.89 11.90 -31.06
N ASP A 371 4.19 12.73 -31.85
CA ASP A 371 4.79 13.75 -32.70
C ASP A 371 5.53 14.82 -31.88
N ALA A 372 4.88 15.32 -30.82
CA ALA A 372 5.51 16.25 -29.88
C ALA A 372 6.75 15.63 -29.22
N SER A 373 6.69 14.36 -28.82
CA SER A 373 7.82 13.64 -28.23
C SER A 373 8.98 13.46 -29.19
N ARG A 374 8.71 13.14 -30.45
CA ARG A 374 9.76 13.03 -31.48
C ARG A 374 10.41 14.38 -31.73
N LYS A 375 9.62 15.41 -32.03
CA LYS A 375 10.10 16.77 -32.30
C LYS A 375 10.93 17.31 -31.14
N PHE A 376 10.43 17.18 -29.91
CA PHE A 376 11.15 17.61 -28.72
C PHE A 376 12.50 16.90 -28.55
N THR A 377 12.54 15.58 -28.80
CA THR A 377 13.79 14.79 -28.71
C THR A 377 14.78 15.16 -29.81
N GLU A 378 14.30 15.39 -31.03
CA GLU A 378 15.12 15.85 -32.16
C GLU A 378 15.73 17.22 -31.89
N GLU A 379 14.93 18.18 -31.41
CA GLU A 379 15.41 19.52 -31.02
C GLU A 379 16.42 19.44 -29.87
N ALA A 380 16.15 18.64 -28.84
CA ALA A 380 17.08 18.46 -27.72
C ALA A 380 18.41 17.83 -28.16
N MET A 381 18.38 16.89 -29.10
CA MET A 381 19.59 16.22 -29.62
C MET A 381 20.36 17.07 -30.62
N ALA A 382 19.69 17.96 -31.36
CA ALA A 382 20.32 18.92 -32.26
C ALA A 382 21.17 19.97 -31.51
N LEU A 383 20.81 20.27 -30.26
CA LEU A 383 21.60 21.14 -29.39
C LEU A 383 22.85 20.41 -28.86
N PRO A 384 24.02 21.08 -28.78
CA PRO A 384 25.22 20.46 -28.21
C PRO A 384 25.01 20.14 -26.72
N PRO A 385 25.67 19.08 -26.20
CA PRO A 385 25.65 18.79 -24.77
C PRO A 385 26.25 19.98 -24.01
N GLY A 386 25.49 20.55 -23.07
CA GLY A 386 25.92 21.72 -22.31
C GLY A 386 24.75 22.57 -21.84
N LYS A 387 25.05 23.84 -21.53
CA LYS A 387 24.08 24.80 -20.97
C LYS A 387 22.85 25.00 -21.85
N GLU A 388 23.03 25.09 -23.17
CA GLU A 388 21.94 25.34 -24.12
C GLU A 388 20.89 24.23 -24.10
N ARG A 389 21.31 22.97 -24.06
CA ARG A 389 20.41 21.82 -23.94
C ARG A 389 19.72 21.80 -22.57
N ILE A 390 20.41 22.15 -21.49
CA ILE A 390 19.81 22.23 -20.15
C ILE A 390 18.75 23.32 -20.09
N ASP A 391 19.04 24.50 -20.64
CA ASP A 391 18.10 25.62 -20.68
C ASP A 391 16.88 25.27 -21.52
N PHE A 392 17.05 24.58 -22.65
CA PHE A 392 15.94 24.03 -23.46
C PHE A 392 15.09 23.01 -22.68
N LEU A 393 15.71 22.07 -21.97
CA LEU A 393 14.98 21.09 -21.15
C LEU A 393 14.20 21.76 -20.00
N ARG A 394 14.67 22.91 -19.51
CA ARG A 394 14.04 23.68 -18.43
C ARG A 394 12.97 24.65 -18.92
N SER A 395 13.05 25.13 -20.15
CA SER A 395 12.11 26.10 -20.74
C SER A 395 10.88 25.47 -21.40
N MET A 396 10.64 24.17 -21.16
CA MET A 396 9.54 23.41 -21.72
C MET A 396 8.19 24.02 -21.32
N ASP A 397 7.34 24.27 -22.31
CA ASP A 397 5.99 24.77 -22.06
C ASP A 397 5.08 23.67 -21.47
N PRO A 398 4.04 24.05 -20.69
CA PRO A 398 3.16 23.08 -20.04
C PRO A 398 2.43 22.12 -21.00
N ALA A 399 2.11 22.58 -22.22
CA ALA A 399 1.40 21.75 -23.18
C ALA A 399 2.32 20.65 -23.73
N THR A 400 3.56 20.99 -24.09
CA THR A 400 4.57 20.00 -24.51
C THR A 400 4.89 19.03 -23.37
N SER A 401 5.06 19.53 -22.14
CA SER A 401 5.30 18.69 -20.97
C SER A 401 4.19 17.64 -20.75
N ARG A 402 2.93 18.06 -20.93
CA ARG A 402 1.77 17.17 -20.84
C ARG A 402 1.79 16.09 -21.94
N HIS A 403 2.07 16.46 -23.19
CA HIS A 403 2.17 15.51 -24.30
C HIS A 403 3.31 14.50 -24.09
N LEU A 404 4.48 14.95 -23.61
CA LEU A 404 5.60 14.05 -23.27
C LEU A 404 5.22 13.07 -22.16
N ALA A 405 4.56 13.55 -21.11
CA ALA A 405 4.07 12.71 -20.02
C ALA A 405 3.05 11.68 -20.54
N MET A 406 2.09 12.11 -21.37
CA MET A 406 1.08 11.26 -21.99
C MET A 406 1.71 10.15 -22.84
N HIS A 407 2.64 10.49 -23.73
CA HIS A 407 3.35 9.54 -24.58
C HIS A 407 4.16 8.54 -23.73
N LYS A 408 4.91 9.03 -22.73
CA LYS A 408 5.73 8.17 -21.86
C LYS A 408 4.89 7.20 -21.02
N LEU A 409 3.78 7.68 -20.44
CA LEU A 409 2.89 6.84 -19.64
C LEU A 409 2.24 5.75 -20.48
N TRP A 410 1.69 6.11 -21.64
CA TRP A 410 1.05 5.15 -22.54
C TRP A 410 2.03 4.13 -23.10
N HIS A 411 3.21 4.58 -23.55
CA HIS A 411 4.22 3.67 -24.06
C HIS A 411 4.79 2.75 -22.97
N GLY A 412 4.97 3.27 -21.75
CA GLY A 412 5.34 2.46 -20.58
C GLY A 412 4.29 1.39 -20.26
N MET A 413 3.00 1.72 -20.36
CA MET A 413 1.92 0.74 -20.22
C MET A 413 1.93 -0.31 -21.33
N LEU A 414 2.10 0.10 -22.59
CA LEU A 414 2.21 -0.85 -23.71
C LEU A 414 3.37 -1.81 -23.50
N GLN A 415 4.55 -1.31 -23.13
CA GLN A 415 5.72 -2.14 -22.86
C GLN A 415 5.46 -3.13 -21.71
N ALA A 416 4.82 -2.68 -20.62
CA ALA A 416 4.43 -3.54 -19.51
C ALA A 416 3.43 -4.63 -19.93
N ASN A 417 2.54 -4.33 -20.89
CA ASN A 417 1.51 -5.24 -21.38
C ASN A 417 1.95 -6.03 -22.64
N GLY A 418 3.25 -6.24 -22.84
CA GLY A 418 3.76 -7.02 -23.98
C GLY A 418 3.42 -6.42 -25.35
N GLY A 419 3.34 -5.09 -25.44
CA GLY A 419 2.99 -4.33 -26.64
C GLY A 419 1.49 -4.18 -26.90
N LYS A 420 0.62 -4.72 -26.04
CA LYS A 420 -0.83 -4.66 -26.22
C LYS A 420 -1.45 -3.50 -25.43
N PRO A 421 -2.43 -2.79 -26.00
CA PRO A 421 -3.16 -1.78 -25.25
C PRO A 421 -3.92 -2.42 -24.07
N PRO A 422 -4.07 -1.71 -22.94
CA PRO A 422 -4.87 -2.18 -21.82
C PRO A 422 -6.30 -2.49 -22.26
N LYS A 423 -6.87 -3.60 -21.78
CA LYS A 423 -8.27 -3.95 -22.05
C LYS A 423 -9.18 -2.95 -21.35
N MET A 424 -9.81 -2.09 -22.14
CA MET A 424 -10.77 -1.12 -21.65
C MET A 424 -12.12 -1.79 -21.42
N ALA A 425 -12.77 -1.49 -20.30
CA ALA A 425 -14.16 -1.88 -20.11
C ALA A 425 -15.00 -1.17 -21.19
N ALA A 426 -15.69 -1.96 -22.02
CA ALA A 426 -16.61 -1.39 -23.00
C ALA A 426 -17.64 -0.53 -22.25
N ARG A 427 -17.66 0.79 -22.51
CA ARG A 427 -18.75 1.66 -22.06
C ARG A 427 -20.01 1.15 -22.75
N LYS A 428 -20.91 0.56 -21.96
CA LYS A 428 -22.26 0.22 -22.40
C LYS A 428 -23.11 1.46 -22.52
#